data_AF-A0A848Y1X0-F1
#
_entry.id   AF-A0A848Y1X0-F1
#
_cell.length_a   1.000
_cell.length_b   1.000
_cell.length_c   1.000
_cell.angle_alpha   90.00
_cell.angle_beta   90.00
_cell.angle_gamma   90.00
#
_symmetry.space_group_name_H-M   'P 1'
#
loop_
_entity.id
_entity.type
_entity.pdbx_description
1 polymer ?
#
loop_
_entity_poly.entity_id
_entity_poly.type
_entity_poly.pdbx_seq_one_letter_code
_entity_poly.pdbx_strand_id
1 'polypeptide(L)'
;MAVRAPFTGELIATLPAGAPEDMTYAFNRARRAQRAWAALPFASRARVFKRYHDLILERQEEALDLIQLEGGKARYNAFEEVGDVAGVCRFYAYHGEAALARSAAPGLVPLLTQVE
;
A
#
# COMPACT_ATOMS: atom_id res chain seq x y z
N MET A 1 1.49 22.92 7.56
CA MET A 1 0.23 22.76 6.81
C MET A 1 -0.90 22.46 7.78
N ALA A 2 -1.98 23.23 7.76
CA ALA A 2 -3.14 22.99 8.60
C ALA A 2 -4.08 21.96 7.95
N VAL A 3 -4.55 20.99 8.71
CA VAL A 3 -5.59 20.03 8.32
C VAL A 3 -6.88 20.45 9.02
N ARG A 4 -7.95 20.67 8.26
CA ARG A 4 -9.24 21.15 8.78
C ARG A 4 -10.35 20.19 8.40
N ALA A 5 -11.31 20.01 9.30
CA ALA A 5 -12.48 19.19 9.03
C ALA A 5 -13.33 19.86 7.94
N PRO A 6 -13.60 19.20 6.80
CA PRO A 6 -14.33 19.83 5.69
C PRO A 6 -15.75 20.28 6.06
N PHE A 7 -16.40 19.58 6.98
CA PHE A 7 -17.79 19.85 7.38
C PHE A 7 -17.93 21.01 8.39
N THR A 8 -16.97 21.21 9.29
CA THR A 8 -17.05 22.25 10.33
C THR A 8 -16.07 23.41 10.12
N GLY A 9 -15.02 23.21 9.32
CA GLY A 9 -13.90 24.16 9.18
C GLY A 9 -12.93 24.17 10.38
N GLU A 10 -13.21 23.38 11.42
CA GLU A 10 -12.39 23.31 12.62
C GLU A 10 -10.99 22.76 12.31
N LEU A 11 -10.00 23.27 13.04
CA LEU A 11 -8.63 22.79 12.92
C LEU A 11 -8.50 21.43 13.60
N ILE A 12 -8.10 20.40 12.85
CA ILE A 12 -7.82 19.06 13.37
C ILE A 12 -6.39 19.03 13.89
N ALA A 13 -5.43 19.39 13.03
CA ALA A 13 -4.01 19.37 13.36
C ALA A 13 -3.22 20.35 12.48
N THR A 14 -2.02 20.70 12.93
CA THR A 14 -1.01 21.36 12.09
C THR A 14 0.17 20.42 11.93
N LEU A 15 0.43 20.01 10.70
CA LEU A 15 1.54 19.13 10.35
C LEU A 15 2.71 19.96 9.79
N PRO A 16 3.98 19.62 10.09
CA PRO A 16 5.11 20.26 9.45
C PRO A 16 5.07 19.99 7.94
N ALA A 17 5.40 21.00 7.12
CA ALA A 17 5.72 20.74 5.73
C ALA A 17 7.12 20.11 5.69
N GLY A 18 7.27 19.01 4.94
CA GLY A 18 8.57 18.39 4.75
C GLY A 18 9.53 19.31 4.00
N ALA A 19 10.81 19.27 4.38
CA ALA A 19 11.89 19.95 3.68
C ALA A 19 12.46 19.05 2.57
N PRO A 20 13.17 19.60 1.56
CA PRO A 20 13.84 18.80 0.53
C PRO A 20 14.80 17.73 1.12
N GLU A 21 15.39 18.01 2.27
CA GLU A 21 16.27 17.10 2.99
C GLU A 21 15.52 15.87 3.53
N ASP A 22 14.26 16.04 3.98
CA ASP A 22 13.42 14.93 4.45
C ASP A 22 13.13 13.96 3.31
N MET A 23 12.92 14.48 2.09
CA MET A 23 12.76 13.66 0.89
C MET A 23 14.03 12.86 0.61
N THR A 24 15.19 13.52 0.60
CA THR A 24 16.49 12.88 0.38
C THR A 24 16.74 11.78 1.41
N TYR A 25 16.43 12.06 2.68
CA TYR A 25 16.51 11.10 3.77
C TYR A 25 15.59 9.88 3.56
N ALA A 26 14.32 10.12 3.24
CA ALA A 26 13.33 9.06 3.03
C ALA A 26 13.73 8.12 1.87
N PHE A 27 14.17 8.69 0.74
CA PHE A 27 14.64 7.91 -0.41
C PHE A 27 15.88 7.07 -0.09
N ASN A 28 16.86 7.66 0.59
CA ASN A 28 18.07 6.93 0.99
C ASN A 28 17.75 5.78 1.94
N ARG A 29 16.84 6.00 2.90
CA ARG A 29 16.36 4.95 3.80
C ARG A 29 15.64 3.84 3.04
N ALA A 30 14.72 4.19 2.14
CA ALA A 30 13.98 3.24 1.31
C ALA A 30 14.92 2.41 0.42
N ARG A 31 15.93 3.04 -0.21
CA ARG A 31 16.91 2.34 -1.06
C ARG A 31 17.73 1.32 -0.28
N ARG A 32 18.12 1.64 0.96
CA ARG A 32 18.82 0.70 1.84
C ARG A 32 17.93 -0.49 2.21
N ALA A 33 16.68 -0.23 2.62
CA ALA A 33 15.71 -1.27 2.97
C ALA A 33 15.31 -2.15 1.77
N GLN A 34 15.25 -1.59 0.56
CA GLN A 34 14.84 -2.28 -0.66
C GLN A 34 15.71 -3.51 -0.97
N ARG A 35 17.02 -3.46 -0.67
CA ARG A 35 17.92 -4.62 -0.88
C ARG A 35 17.52 -5.80 0.02
N ALA A 36 17.32 -5.54 1.31
CA ALA A 36 16.90 -6.57 2.25
C ALA A 36 15.49 -7.09 1.91
N TRP A 37 14.57 -6.21 1.53
CA TRP A 37 13.22 -6.58 1.10
C TRP A 37 13.21 -7.45 -0.16
N ALA A 38 14.02 -7.11 -1.16
CA ALA A 38 14.12 -7.86 -2.41
C ALA A 38 14.65 -9.29 -2.19
N ALA A 39 15.54 -9.48 -1.22
CA ALA A 39 16.09 -10.79 -0.85
C ALA A 39 15.12 -11.68 -0.07
N LEU A 40 13.99 -11.16 0.42
CA LEU A 40 13.00 -11.98 1.13
C LEU A 40 12.27 -12.93 0.18
N PRO A 41 12.06 -14.21 0.58
CA PRO A 41 11.16 -15.11 -0.12
C PRO A 41 9.75 -14.50 -0.22
N PHE A 42 9.01 -14.83 -1.29
CA PHE A 42 7.66 -14.31 -1.51
C PHE A 42 6.76 -14.54 -0.29
N ALA A 43 6.77 -15.75 0.27
CA ALA A 43 5.98 -16.09 1.46
C ALA A 43 6.23 -15.15 2.65
N SER A 44 7.46 -14.66 2.83
CA SER A 44 7.81 -13.70 3.86
C SER A 44 7.23 -12.32 3.59
N ARG A 45 7.26 -11.86 2.34
CA ARG A 45 6.61 -10.61 1.93
C ARG A 45 5.09 -10.70 2.07
N ALA A 46 4.49 -11.80 1.63
CA ALA A 46 3.05 -12.06 1.75
C ALA A 46 2.56 -12.07 3.20
N ARG A 47 3.40 -12.48 4.19
CA ARG A 47 3.05 -12.35 5.62
C ARG A 47 2.85 -10.89 6.05
N VAL A 48 3.59 -9.95 5.48
CA VAL A 48 3.40 -8.51 5.78
C VAL A 48 2.04 -8.03 5.29
N PHE A 49 1.66 -8.38 4.06
CA PHE A 49 0.33 -8.05 3.50
C PHE A 49 -0.81 -8.68 4.30
N LYS A 50 -0.68 -9.97 4.68
CA LYS A 50 -1.67 -10.64 5.54
C LYS A 50 -1.81 -9.96 6.90
N ARG A 51 -0.70 -9.61 7.53
CA ARG A 51 -0.73 -8.90 8.80
C ARG A 51 -1.36 -7.51 8.67
N TYR A 52 -1.08 -6.79 7.59
CA TYR A 52 -1.69 -5.48 7.36
C TYR A 52 -3.20 -5.57 7.11
N HIS A 53 -3.66 -6.58 6.35
CA HIS A 53 -5.08 -6.91 6.21
C HIS A 53 -5.75 -7.08 7.59
N ASP A 54 -5.15 -7.84 8.50
CA ASP A 54 -5.74 -8.07 9.82
C ASP A 54 -5.74 -6.77 10.65
N LEU A 55 -4.65 -5.99 10.63
CA LEU A 55 -4.53 -4.76 11.40
C LEU A 55 -5.48 -3.64 10.93
N ILE A 56 -5.72 -3.51 9.61
CA ILE A 56 -6.61 -2.45 9.10
C ILE A 56 -8.07 -2.76 9.42
N LEU A 57 -8.46 -4.04 9.45
CA LEU A 57 -9.80 -4.45 9.87
C LEU A 57 -9.95 -4.37 11.40
N GLU A 58 -8.93 -4.74 12.17
CA GLU A 58 -8.91 -4.59 13.64
C GLU A 58 -9.08 -3.12 14.07
N ARG A 59 -8.44 -2.18 13.35
CA ARG A 59 -8.52 -0.73 13.60
C ARG A 59 -9.48 0.00 12.67
N GLN A 60 -10.46 -0.72 12.12
CA GLN A 60 -11.35 -0.16 11.12
C GLN A 60 -12.08 1.08 11.62
N GLU A 61 -12.60 1.08 12.84
CA GLU A 61 -13.33 2.25 13.38
C GLU A 61 -12.49 3.52 13.37
N GLU A 62 -11.24 3.43 13.84
CA GLU A 62 -10.27 4.53 13.82
C GLU A 62 -9.97 5.00 12.39
N ALA A 63 -9.74 4.07 11.47
CA ALA A 63 -9.47 4.40 10.07
C ALA A 63 -10.66 5.14 9.42
N LEU A 64 -11.88 4.67 9.66
CA LEU A 64 -13.08 5.30 9.14
C LEU A 64 -13.27 6.70 9.74
N ASP A 65 -13.05 6.87 11.05
CA ASP A 65 -13.17 8.17 11.71
C ASP A 65 -12.21 9.20 11.10
N LEU A 66 -10.95 8.80 10.87
CA LEU A 66 -9.95 9.66 10.25
C LEU A 66 -10.32 10.04 8.80
N ILE A 67 -10.74 9.06 7.98
CA ILE A 67 -11.13 9.31 6.58
C ILE A 67 -12.29 10.31 6.52
N GLN A 68 -13.27 10.18 7.41
CA GLN A 68 -14.40 11.11 7.45
C GLN A 68 -13.99 12.48 7.99
N LEU A 69 -13.23 12.51 9.07
CA LEU A 69 -12.84 13.75 9.74
C LEU A 69 -11.98 14.62 8.83
N GLU A 70 -10.99 14.03 8.16
CA GLU A 70 -10.06 14.76 7.29
C GLU A 70 -10.59 14.95 5.86
N GLY A 71 -11.29 13.94 5.33
CA GLY A 71 -11.71 13.91 3.92
C GLY A 71 -13.19 14.26 3.68
N GLY A 72 -14.01 14.32 4.73
CA GLY A 72 -15.44 14.64 4.64
C GLY A 72 -16.30 13.54 3.99
N LYS A 73 -15.76 12.33 3.81
CA LYS A 73 -16.50 11.22 3.19
C LYS A 73 -17.68 10.78 4.05
N ALA A 74 -18.71 10.26 3.40
CA ALA A 74 -19.75 9.51 4.11
C ALA A 74 -19.15 8.23 4.72
N ARG A 75 -19.70 7.76 5.84
CA ARG A 75 -19.22 6.57 6.57
C ARG A 75 -19.13 5.35 5.66
N TYR A 76 -20.15 5.18 4.81
CA TYR A 76 -20.21 4.10 3.84
C TYR A 76 -19.05 4.17 2.83
N ASN A 77 -18.74 5.34 2.27
CA ASN A 77 -17.63 5.49 1.34
C ASN A 77 -16.27 5.27 2.01
N ALA A 78 -16.11 5.68 3.28
CA ALA A 78 -14.92 5.38 4.07
C ALA A 78 -14.77 3.86 4.30
N PHE A 79 -15.90 3.16 4.50
CA PHE A 79 -15.94 1.70 4.63
C PHE A 79 -15.47 1.01 3.36
N GLU A 80 -15.91 1.48 2.19
CA GLU A 80 -15.42 0.96 0.91
C GLU A 80 -13.89 1.10 0.80
N GLU A 81 -13.30 2.23 1.20
CA GLU A 81 -11.83 2.39 1.16
C GLU A 81 -11.08 1.43 2.08
N VAL A 82 -11.58 1.21 3.30
CA VAL A 82 -10.97 0.23 4.21
C VAL A 82 -11.09 -1.19 3.62
N GLY A 83 -12.26 -1.51 3.06
CA GLY A 83 -12.52 -2.78 2.39
C GLY A 83 -11.60 -3.02 1.20
N ASP A 84 -11.40 -2.02 0.34
CA ASP A 84 -10.51 -2.07 -0.81
C ASP A 84 -9.07 -2.37 -0.38
N VAL A 85 -8.58 -1.64 0.63
CA VAL A 85 -7.23 -1.84 1.17
C VAL A 85 -7.05 -3.26 1.71
N ALA A 86 -8.01 -3.76 2.50
CA ALA A 86 -7.96 -5.12 3.01
C ALA A 86 -8.00 -6.16 1.87
N GLY A 87 -8.91 -5.97 0.91
CA GLY A 87 -9.08 -6.83 -0.26
C GLY A 87 -7.82 -6.92 -1.12
N VAL A 88 -7.22 -5.78 -1.46
CA VAL A 88 -5.98 -5.69 -2.24
C VAL A 88 -4.82 -6.38 -1.51
N CYS A 89 -4.71 -6.21 -0.19
CA CYS A 89 -3.69 -6.89 0.60
C CYS A 89 -3.84 -8.41 0.54
N ARG A 90 -5.08 -8.91 0.65
CA ARG A 90 -5.38 -10.34 0.56
C ARG A 90 -5.11 -10.88 -0.84
N PHE A 91 -5.54 -10.14 -1.87
CA PHE A 91 -5.33 -10.49 -3.27
C PHE A 91 -3.85 -10.68 -3.57
N TYR A 92 -2.99 -9.68 -3.28
CA TYR A 92 -1.56 -9.81 -3.55
C TYR A 92 -0.87 -10.85 -2.68
N ALA A 93 -1.33 -11.07 -1.44
CA ALA A 93 -0.77 -12.11 -0.59
C ALA A 93 -0.95 -13.53 -1.15
N TYR A 94 -2.04 -13.79 -1.90
CA TYR A 94 -2.32 -15.09 -2.49
C TYR A 94 -1.92 -15.21 -3.96
N HIS A 95 -2.11 -14.15 -4.75
CA HIS A 95 -1.94 -14.19 -6.20
C HIS A 95 -0.64 -13.50 -6.68
N GLY A 96 0.03 -12.76 -5.80
CA GLY A 96 1.21 -11.98 -6.17
C GLY A 96 2.40 -12.83 -6.63
N GLU A 97 2.53 -14.08 -6.17
CA GLU A 97 3.66 -14.94 -6.56
C GLU A 97 3.57 -15.32 -8.03
N ALA A 98 2.40 -15.76 -8.47
CA ALA A 98 2.14 -16.08 -9.86
C ALA A 98 2.32 -14.86 -10.77
N ALA A 99 1.88 -13.68 -10.32
CA ALA A 99 2.05 -12.43 -11.08
C ALA A 99 3.53 -12.00 -11.21
N LEU A 100 4.41 -12.47 -10.32
CA LEU A 100 5.85 -12.19 -10.35
C LEU A 100 6.66 -13.33 -10.99
N ALA A 101 6.04 -14.45 -11.31
CA ALA A 101 6.72 -15.56 -11.95
C ALA A 101 7.22 -15.13 -13.34
N ARG A 102 8.45 -15.55 -13.68
CA ARG A 102 8.98 -15.31 -15.03
C ARG A 102 8.13 -16.08 -16.04
N SER A 103 7.34 -15.37 -16.84
CA SER A 103 6.70 -15.96 -18.01
C SER A 103 7.68 -15.90 -19.18
N ALA A 104 8.15 -17.04 -19.67
CA ALA A 104 8.73 -17.11 -21.01
C ALA A 104 7.56 -17.06 -22.00
N ALA A 105 7.48 -15.99 -22.81
CA ALA A 105 6.58 -16.00 -23.95
C ALA A 105 7.16 -16.99 -24.98
N PRO A 106 6.35 -17.92 -25.54
CA PRO A 106 6.82 -18.75 -26.63
C PRO A 106 7.24 -17.85 -27.79
N GLY A 107 8.43 -18.09 -28.35
CA GLY A 107 8.86 -17.41 -29.56
C GLY A 107 7.98 -17.79 -30.74
N LEU A 108 8.10 -17.04 -31.84
CA LEU A 108 7.31 -17.22 -33.07
C LEU A 108 7.31 -18.68 -33.56
N VAL A 109 8.41 -19.41 -33.33
CA VAL A 109 8.52 -20.85 -33.54
C VAL A 109 8.80 -21.53 -32.20
N PRO A 110 7.83 -22.28 -31.63
CA PRO A 110 8.04 -23.05 -30.40
C PRO A 110 9.26 -23.98 -30.53
N LEU A 111 10.07 -24.08 -29.47
CA LEU A 111 11.34 -24.84 -29.39
C LEU A 111 12.54 -24.28 -30.17
N LEU A 112 12.34 -23.39 -31.15
CA LEU A 112 13.43 -22.83 -31.97
C LEU A 112 13.71 -21.35 -31.69
N THR A 113 12.77 -20.64 -31.08
CA THR A 113 12.91 -19.22 -30.74
C THR A 113 12.33 -18.97 -29.35
N GLN A 114 13.00 -18.11 -28.57
CA GLN A 114 12.53 -17.61 -27.29
C GLN A 114 12.56 -16.08 -27.33
N VAL A 115 11.57 -15.46 -26.67
CA VAL A 115 11.62 -14.03 -26.37
C VAL A 115 12.33 -13.88 -25.03
N GLU A 116 13.48 -13.22 -25.00
CA GLU A 116 14.23 -12.97 -23.75
C GLU A 116 13.48 -12.05 -22.78
#